data_AF-A0A1I3L2X5-F1
#
_entry.id   AF-A0A1I3L2X5-F1
#
_cell.length_a   1.000
_cell.length_b   1.000
_cell.length_c   1.000
_cell.angle_alpha   90.00
_cell.angle_beta   90.00
_cell.angle_gamma   90.00
#
_symmetry.space_group_name_H-M   'P 1'
#
loop_
_entity.id
_entity.type
_entity.pdbx_description
1 polymer ?
#
loop_
_entity_poly.entity_id
_entity_poly.type
_entity_poly.pdbx_seq_one_letter_code
_entity_poly.pdbx_strand_id
1 'polypeptide(L)'
;MPLSRRPRDLSFALKVSAALALAAVADQLFWGHDIGATLGGFALLLTLAAAALHPAVRRDRKAGLALAFAAVLALVLAWAPSPLAWILFWAALSLAVLLPRTARFDDAWRWSQRLVAQAAVGLAGPWLDLGRARKAGRSTRGWTWRGIAPLLALPVAGGAIFLALFAAANPVIGRALSALRFPDAGADLFWRALFWLAAGTLAWGVLRPRRRRALPAGKTRPAAALAGVSVASMTLSLIVFNALFALQNGLDAVILWGGAGPPAGLTLAEYAHRGAYPLIATALLAGLFVLVALDPRRPTAEVPLIRVLVVAWVAQNLFLVASSILRTVDYVQAYSLTRLRIAALVWMGLVALGLVLICWRMLRGKSGAWLINANATAAVLVLVAASVVDLGAVAAAWNVRHARDVGGRGPELDVCYLERLGPSALVSLVEAERRSTSPELTDRVAWVRERALIDLRAQQGDWRAWTARDALRLARVEALERQRPLVRSAPAYQRECDGRPVAPPPPELTPSITYGPAEPLTPAEPVPD
;
A
#
# COMPACT_ATOMS: atom_id res chain seq x y z
N MET A 1 44.05 -12.61 -18.33
CA MET A 1 42.98 -12.20 -19.25
C MET A 1 42.18 -11.04 -18.65
N PRO A 2 42.26 -9.81 -19.17
CA PRO A 2 41.40 -8.73 -18.71
C PRO A 2 40.03 -8.87 -19.37
N LEU A 3 38.98 -9.01 -18.54
CA LEU A 3 37.59 -9.03 -18.96
C LEU A 3 37.26 -7.76 -19.77
N SER A 4 36.98 -7.94 -21.05
CA SER A 4 36.56 -6.91 -22.00
C SER A 4 35.44 -6.07 -21.39
N ARG A 5 35.73 -4.79 -21.08
CA ARG A 5 34.67 -3.82 -20.75
C ARG A 5 33.79 -3.68 -22.00
N ARG A 6 32.53 -4.12 -21.91
CA ARG A 6 31.56 -3.91 -22.99
C ARG A 6 31.58 -2.43 -23.42
N PRO A 7 31.58 -2.13 -24.74
CA PRO A 7 31.38 -0.78 -25.25
C PRO A 7 30.22 -0.10 -24.53
N ARG A 8 30.41 1.17 -24.12
CA ARG A 8 29.41 1.92 -23.35
C ARG A 8 28.08 2.02 -24.09
N ASP A 9 28.11 2.02 -25.43
CA ASP A 9 26.94 2.12 -26.30
C ASP A 9 26.11 0.83 -26.31
N LEU A 10 26.75 -0.34 -26.29
CA LEU A 10 26.06 -1.64 -26.18
C LEU A 10 25.37 -1.79 -24.82
N SER A 11 25.99 -1.30 -23.73
CA SER A 11 25.35 -1.31 -22.41
C SER A 11 24.14 -0.36 -22.34
N PHE A 12 24.13 0.72 -23.12
CA PHE A 12 23.00 1.64 -23.18
C PHE A 12 21.84 1.04 -23.99
N ALA A 13 22.11 0.53 -25.19
CA ALA A 13 21.13 -0.13 -26.05
C ALA A 13 20.45 -1.33 -25.36
N LEU A 14 21.22 -2.15 -24.62
CA LEU A 14 20.69 -3.27 -23.83
C LEU A 14 19.69 -2.81 -22.75
N LYS A 15 19.92 -1.65 -22.14
CA LYS A 15 19.01 -1.11 -21.10
C LYS A 15 17.77 -0.48 -21.70
N VAL A 16 17.88 0.15 -22.86
CA VAL A 16 16.73 0.68 -23.61
C VAL A 16 15.83 -0.46 -24.07
N SER A 17 16.40 -1.48 -24.71
CA SER A 17 15.64 -2.67 -25.11
C SER A 17 14.99 -3.38 -23.94
N ALA A 18 15.70 -3.55 -22.81
CA ALA A 18 15.10 -4.11 -21.60
C ALA A 18 13.95 -3.25 -21.03
N ALA A 19 14.06 -1.92 -21.02
CA ALA A 19 12.98 -1.05 -20.56
C ALA A 19 11.75 -1.11 -21.47
N LEU A 20 11.95 -1.15 -22.79
CA LEU A 20 10.87 -1.31 -23.77
C LEU A 20 10.20 -2.68 -23.65
N ALA A 21 10.99 -3.75 -23.49
CA ALA A 21 10.48 -5.10 -23.27
C ALA A 21 9.66 -5.17 -21.97
N LEU A 22 10.13 -4.56 -20.88
CA LEU A 22 9.38 -4.47 -19.62
C LEU A 22 8.07 -3.68 -19.77
N ALA A 23 8.06 -2.59 -20.54
CA ALA A 23 6.85 -1.83 -20.83
C ALA A 23 5.85 -2.65 -21.66
N ALA A 24 6.32 -3.40 -22.66
CA ALA A 24 5.49 -4.31 -23.46
C ALA A 24 4.91 -5.46 -22.61
N VAL A 25 5.70 -6.03 -21.69
CA VAL A 25 5.20 -7.04 -20.74
C VAL A 25 4.15 -6.42 -19.82
N ALA A 26 4.39 -5.22 -19.28
CA ALA A 26 3.43 -4.52 -18.43
C ALA A 26 2.10 -4.25 -19.15
N ASP A 27 2.15 -3.89 -20.43
CA ASP A 27 0.98 -3.72 -21.28
C ASP A 27 0.13 -4.98 -21.37
N GLN A 28 0.77 -6.11 -21.70
CA GLN A 28 0.09 -7.40 -21.84
C GLN A 28 -0.51 -7.92 -20.54
N LEU A 29 0.07 -7.53 -19.40
CA LEU A 29 -0.37 -8.00 -18.08
C LEU A 29 -1.44 -7.10 -17.45
N PHE A 30 -1.36 -5.78 -17.62
CA PHE A 30 -2.15 -4.84 -16.80
C PHE A 30 -3.07 -3.91 -17.59
N TRP A 31 -2.86 -3.72 -18.91
CA TRP A 31 -3.70 -2.81 -19.67
C TRP A 31 -5.10 -3.39 -19.86
N GLY A 32 -6.12 -2.75 -19.26
CA GLY A 32 -7.52 -3.18 -19.38
C GLY A 32 -7.88 -4.48 -18.66
N HIS A 33 -7.04 -4.94 -17.72
CA HIS A 33 -7.26 -6.15 -16.94
C HIS A 33 -7.05 -5.89 -15.45
N ASP A 34 -7.67 -6.70 -14.60
CA ASP A 34 -7.48 -6.65 -13.16
C ASP A 34 -6.10 -7.17 -12.75
N ILE A 35 -5.61 -6.67 -11.61
CA ILE A 35 -4.25 -6.93 -11.13
C ILE A 35 -4.27 -8.05 -10.09
N GLY A 36 -3.76 -9.22 -10.47
CA GLY A 36 -3.56 -10.38 -9.60
C GLY A 36 -2.08 -10.73 -9.39
N ALA A 37 -1.80 -12.02 -9.31
CA ALA A 37 -0.47 -12.59 -9.06
C ALA A 37 0.57 -12.20 -10.12
N THR A 38 0.10 -11.81 -11.32
CA THR A 38 0.93 -11.27 -12.41
C THR A 38 1.76 -10.06 -12.00
N LEU A 39 1.30 -9.25 -11.04
CA LEU A 39 2.09 -8.15 -10.49
C LEU A 39 3.34 -8.65 -9.78
N GLY A 40 3.24 -9.73 -9.01
CA GLY A 40 4.38 -10.38 -8.37
C GLY A 40 5.33 -11.00 -9.39
N GLY A 41 4.79 -11.62 -10.44
CA GLY A 41 5.59 -12.12 -11.57
C GLY A 41 6.38 -11.01 -12.28
N PHE A 42 5.73 -9.87 -12.53
CA PHE A 42 6.38 -8.68 -13.11
C PHE A 42 7.44 -8.09 -12.17
N ALA A 43 7.16 -8.03 -10.86
CA ALA A 43 8.12 -7.60 -9.85
C ALA A 43 9.36 -8.52 -9.76
N LEU A 44 9.17 -9.84 -9.89
CA LEU A 44 10.28 -10.80 -10.02
C LEU A 44 11.07 -10.55 -11.30
N LEU A 45 10.40 -10.34 -12.43
CA LEU A 45 11.06 -10.02 -13.71
C LEU A 45 11.91 -8.74 -13.60
N LEU A 46 11.40 -7.68 -12.95
CA LEU A 46 12.15 -6.46 -12.66
C LEU A 46 13.38 -6.74 -11.78
N THR A 47 13.24 -7.58 -10.77
CA THR A 47 14.32 -7.99 -9.87
C THR A 47 15.41 -8.75 -10.62
N LEU A 48 15.03 -9.69 -11.48
CA LEU A 48 15.95 -10.44 -12.34
C LEU A 48 16.66 -9.54 -13.36
N ALA A 49 15.92 -8.62 -14.00
CA ALA A 49 16.47 -7.64 -14.92
C ALA A 49 17.49 -6.73 -14.23
N ALA A 50 17.19 -6.26 -13.01
CA ALA A 50 18.12 -5.47 -12.19
C ALA A 50 19.39 -6.28 -11.85
N ALA A 51 19.25 -7.54 -11.47
CA ALA A 51 20.37 -8.42 -11.18
C ALA A 51 21.25 -8.67 -12.41
N ALA A 52 20.65 -8.86 -13.60
CA ALA A 52 21.36 -9.12 -14.85
C ALA A 52 22.08 -7.87 -15.39
N LEU A 53 21.43 -6.71 -15.32
CA LEU A 53 21.92 -5.46 -15.92
C LEU A 53 22.83 -4.66 -14.98
N HIS A 54 22.94 -5.05 -13.70
CA HIS A 54 23.90 -4.49 -12.74
C HIS A 54 24.77 -5.60 -12.09
N PRO A 55 25.87 -6.01 -12.74
CA PRO A 55 26.78 -7.04 -12.19
C PRO A 55 27.34 -6.69 -10.80
N ALA A 56 27.41 -5.41 -10.46
CA ALA A 56 27.83 -4.94 -9.15
C ALA A 56 26.89 -5.39 -8.01
N VAL A 57 25.59 -5.56 -8.29
CA VAL A 57 24.60 -6.06 -7.30
C VAL A 57 24.90 -7.51 -6.93
N ARG A 58 25.34 -8.33 -7.89
CA ARG A 58 25.68 -9.74 -7.66
C ARG A 58 26.96 -9.95 -6.85
N ARG A 59 27.84 -8.95 -6.83
CA ARG A 59 29.15 -9.02 -6.14
C ARG A 59 29.10 -8.48 -4.71
N ASP A 60 28.12 -7.63 -4.40
CA ASP A 60 27.96 -7.04 -3.07
C ASP A 60 26.94 -7.84 -2.25
N ARG A 61 27.39 -8.41 -1.11
CA ARG A 61 26.52 -9.22 -0.24
C ARG A 61 25.30 -8.45 0.27
N LYS A 62 25.44 -7.16 0.60
CA LYS A 62 24.34 -6.34 1.12
C LYS A 62 23.32 -6.07 0.01
N ALA A 63 23.81 -5.79 -1.20
CA ALA A 63 22.94 -5.61 -2.36
C ALA A 63 22.21 -6.91 -2.72
N GLY A 64 22.88 -8.06 -2.59
CA GLY A 64 22.27 -9.38 -2.72
C GLY A 64 21.16 -9.64 -1.71
N LEU A 65 21.37 -9.30 -0.43
CA LEU A 65 20.33 -9.40 0.60
C LEU A 65 19.13 -8.49 0.31
N ALA A 66 19.36 -7.24 -0.10
CA ALA A 66 18.27 -6.33 -0.48
C ALA A 66 17.51 -6.83 -1.73
N LEU A 67 18.21 -7.45 -2.68
CA LEU A 67 17.61 -8.07 -3.86
C LEU A 67 16.78 -9.31 -3.49
N ALA A 68 17.28 -10.16 -2.58
CA ALA A 68 16.54 -11.29 -2.06
C ALA A 68 15.27 -10.83 -1.31
N PHE A 69 15.37 -9.76 -0.52
CA PHE A 69 14.22 -9.15 0.13
C PHE A 69 13.21 -8.57 -0.88
N ALA A 70 13.68 -7.93 -1.96
CA ALA A 70 12.81 -7.50 -3.05
C ALA A 70 12.11 -8.70 -3.74
N ALA A 71 12.80 -9.82 -3.91
CA ALA A 71 12.19 -11.05 -4.44
C ALA A 71 11.12 -11.62 -3.50
N VAL A 72 11.35 -11.61 -2.17
CA VAL A 72 10.32 -11.98 -1.18
C VAL A 72 9.11 -11.07 -1.29
N LEU A 73 9.29 -9.76 -1.40
CA LEU A 73 8.19 -8.81 -1.57
C LEU A 73 7.45 -8.99 -2.91
N ALA A 74 8.15 -9.43 -3.96
CA ALA A 74 7.52 -9.82 -5.21
C ALA A 74 6.65 -11.09 -5.05
N LEU A 75 7.06 -12.05 -4.22
CA LEU A 75 6.22 -13.19 -3.84
C LEU A 75 5.02 -12.76 -2.99
N VAL A 76 5.18 -11.78 -2.09
CA VAL A 76 4.04 -11.19 -1.35
C VAL A 76 3.05 -10.52 -2.31
N LEU A 77 3.53 -9.81 -3.33
CA LEU A 77 2.68 -9.26 -4.39
C LEU A 77 1.99 -10.34 -5.21
N ALA A 78 2.65 -11.49 -5.45
CA ALA A 78 2.02 -12.63 -6.13
C ALA A 78 0.95 -13.28 -5.24
N TRP A 79 1.17 -13.31 -3.93
CA TRP A 79 0.23 -13.85 -2.95
C TRP A 79 -1.03 -13.01 -2.82
N ALA A 80 -0.86 -11.68 -2.69
CA ALA A 80 -1.94 -10.71 -2.66
C ALA A 80 -1.41 -9.30 -2.99
N PRO A 81 -1.71 -8.77 -4.19
CA PRO A 81 -1.35 -7.42 -4.59
C PRO A 81 -1.84 -6.38 -3.58
N SER A 82 -0.96 -5.48 -3.16
CA SER A 82 -1.33 -4.33 -2.33
C SER A 82 -0.44 -3.12 -2.57
N PRO A 83 -0.96 -1.88 -2.42
CA PRO A 83 -0.15 -0.67 -2.56
C PRO A 83 1.04 -0.64 -1.59
N LEU A 84 0.85 -1.18 -0.37
CA LEU A 84 1.91 -1.25 0.64
C LEU A 84 3.05 -2.17 0.21
N ALA A 85 2.74 -3.40 -0.21
CA ALA A 85 3.75 -4.34 -0.72
C ALA A 85 4.48 -3.77 -1.94
N TRP A 86 3.78 -3.04 -2.82
CA TRP A 86 4.35 -2.39 -3.99
C TRP A 86 5.38 -1.32 -3.61
N ILE A 87 5.04 -0.43 -2.67
CA ILE A 87 5.97 0.60 -2.18
C ILE A 87 7.19 -0.03 -1.51
N LEU A 88 6.99 -1.05 -0.66
CA LEU A 88 8.08 -1.76 -0.01
C LEU A 88 8.99 -2.45 -1.03
N PHE A 89 8.41 -3.07 -2.06
CA PHE A 89 9.15 -3.70 -3.16
C PHE A 89 10.06 -2.69 -3.87
N TRP A 90 9.51 -1.53 -4.25
CA TRP A 90 10.28 -0.46 -4.89
C TRP A 90 11.38 0.10 -4.01
N ALA A 91 11.13 0.24 -2.70
CA ALA A 91 12.14 0.65 -1.73
C ALA A 91 13.28 -0.38 -1.64
N ALA A 92 12.96 -1.67 -1.55
CA ALA A 92 13.93 -2.76 -1.49
C ALA A 92 14.76 -2.89 -2.79
N LEU A 93 14.11 -2.82 -3.95
CA LEU A 93 14.78 -2.88 -5.25
C LEU A 93 15.69 -1.67 -5.46
N SER A 94 15.24 -0.47 -5.09
CA SER A 94 16.05 0.75 -5.15
C SER A 94 17.25 0.67 -4.21
N LEU A 95 17.05 0.14 -2.99
CA LEU A 95 18.14 -0.12 -2.05
C LEU A 95 19.18 -1.07 -2.64
N ALA A 96 18.75 -2.20 -3.21
CA ALA A 96 19.63 -3.19 -3.84
C ALA A 96 20.49 -2.58 -4.96
N VAL A 97 19.89 -1.75 -5.80
CA VAL A 97 20.58 -1.11 -6.92
C VAL A 97 21.51 0.02 -6.46
N LEU A 98 21.22 0.71 -5.36
CA LEU A 98 22.05 1.81 -4.85
C LEU A 98 23.20 1.35 -3.93
N LEU A 99 23.04 0.23 -3.22
CA LEU A 99 24.03 -0.28 -2.24
C LEU A 99 25.46 -0.42 -2.80
N PRO A 100 25.69 -1.06 -3.97
CA PRO A 100 27.05 -1.19 -4.53
C PRO A 100 27.70 0.14 -4.90
N ARG A 101 26.91 1.23 -4.91
CA ARG A 101 27.38 2.58 -5.23
C ARG A 101 27.75 3.37 -3.96
N THR A 102 27.50 2.84 -2.78
CA THR A 102 27.80 3.47 -1.49
C THR A 102 29.00 2.80 -0.82
N ALA A 103 29.88 3.60 -0.20
CA ALA A 103 31.07 3.07 0.46
C ALA A 103 30.77 2.42 1.83
N ARG A 104 29.75 2.92 2.53
CA ARG A 104 29.28 2.41 3.84
C ARG A 104 27.77 2.46 3.91
N PHE A 105 27.18 1.56 4.69
CA PHE A 105 25.75 1.61 5.02
C PHE A 105 25.57 2.69 6.09
N ASP A 106 24.94 3.80 5.73
CA ASP A 106 24.62 4.90 6.65
C ASP A 106 23.35 4.60 7.47
N ASP A 107 22.83 5.59 8.19
CA ASP A 107 21.54 5.52 8.88
C ASP A 107 20.34 5.48 7.92
N ALA A 108 19.20 4.99 8.43
CA ALA A 108 17.97 4.87 7.66
C ALA A 108 17.44 6.21 7.15
N TRP A 109 17.74 7.32 7.85
CA TRP A 109 17.37 8.67 7.42
C TRP A 109 18.08 9.11 6.14
N ARG A 110 19.40 8.90 6.01
CA ARG A 110 20.09 9.16 4.74
C ARG A 110 19.60 8.24 3.63
N TRP A 111 19.25 7.01 3.98
CA TRP A 111 18.66 6.09 3.02
C TRP A 111 17.27 6.53 2.54
N SER A 112 16.39 7.02 3.41
CA SER A 112 15.08 7.54 2.99
C SER A 112 15.25 8.72 2.02
N GLN A 113 16.18 9.64 2.28
CA GLN A 113 16.51 10.73 1.36
C GLN A 113 17.02 10.21 0.00
N ARG A 114 17.89 9.20 0.00
CA ARG A 114 18.41 8.59 -1.24
C ARG A 114 17.30 7.91 -2.03
N LEU A 115 16.39 7.22 -1.37
CA LEU A 115 15.25 6.55 -2.00
C LEU A 115 14.28 7.56 -2.60
N VAL A 116 13.92 8.62 -1.86
CA VAL A 116 13.06 9.70 -2.36
C VAL A 116 13.72 10.43 -3.54
N ALA A 117 15.00 10.77 -3.43
CA ALA A 117 15.74 11.40 -4.52
C ALA A 117 15.83 10.49 -5.76
N GLN A 118 16.01 9.18 -5.57
CA GLN A 118 16.02 8.19 -6.65
C GLN A 118 14.64 8.07 -7.30
N ALA A 119 13.55 8.08 -6.52
CA ALA A 119 12.18 8.06 -7.05
C ALA A 119 11.90 9.32 -7.90
N ALA A 120 12.14 10.52 -7.35
CA ALA A 120 11.92 11.78 -8.05
C ALA A 120 12.77 11.91 -9.32
N VAL A 121 14.06 11.54 -9.25
CA VAL A 121 14.97 11.61 -10.41
C VAL A 121 14.71 10.48 -11.40
N GLY A 122 14.23 9.33 -10.95
CA GLY A 122 13.85 8.19 -11.79
C GLY A 122 12.75 8.59 -12.78
N LEU A 123 11.74 9.32 -12.30
CA LEU A 123 10.65 9.86 -13.13
C LEU A 123 11.15 10.81 -14.22
N ALA A 124 12.10 11.68 -13.89
CA ALA A 124 12.75 12.59 -14.87
C ALA A 124 13.88 11.91 -15.68
N GLY A 125 14.22 10.66 -15.37
CA GLY A 125 15.41 9.96 -15.85
C GLY A 125 15.49 9.83 -17.38
N PRO A 126 14.45 9.27 -18.05
CA PRO A 126 14.44 9.13 -19.50
C PRO A 126 14.60 10.47 -20.22
N TRP A 127 13.87 11.49 -19.80
CA TRP A 127 13.89 12.84 -20.38
C TRP A 127 15.27 13.50 -20.30
N LEU A 128 15.93 13.38 -19.15
CA LEU A 128 17.27 13.93 -18.96
C LEU A 128 18.32 13.19 -19.82
N ASP A 129 18.16 11.89 -20.08
CA ASP A 129 19.06 11.14 -20.96
C ASP A 129 18.80 11.41 -22.43
N LEU A 130 17.54 11.56 -22.85
CA LEU A 130 17.16 12.04 -24.17
C LEU A 130 17.75 13.42 -24.47
N GLY A 131 17.68 14.35 -23.51
CA GLY A 131 18.27 15.69 -23.64
C GLY A 131 19.79 15.66 -23.81
N ARG A 132 20.49 14.74 -23.12
CA ARG A 132 21.96 14.56 -23.29
C ARG A 132 22.30 13.90 -24.62
N ALA A 133 21.56 12.89 -25.04
CA ALA A 133 21.75 12.24 -26.34
C ALA A 133 21.58 13.23 -27.49
N ARG A 134 20.55 14.09 -27.44
CA ARG A 134 20.33 15.17 -28.41
C ARG A 134 21.49 16.17 -28.46
N LYS A 135 22.11 16.49 -27.33
CA LYS A 135 23.27 17.40 -27.26
C LYS A 135 24.56 16.72 -27.78
N ALA A 136 24.78 15.44 -27.47
CA ALA A 136 25.94 14.69 -27.94
C ALA A 136 25.89 14.43 -29.47
N GLY A 137 24.70 14.23 -30.03
CA GLY A 137 24.49 14.09 -31.48
C GLY A 137 24.77 15.35 -32.30
N ARG A 138 24.92 16.52 -31.67
CA ARG A 138 25.34 17.77 -32.33
C ARG A 138 26.86 17.91 -32.47
N SER A 139 27.64 17.09 -31.79
CA SER A 139 29.11 17.16 -31.72
C SER A 139 29.82 16.01 -32.45
N THR A 140 29.09 15.02 -32.95
CA THR A 140 29.66 13.86 -33.68
C THR A 140 29.11 13.85 -35.10
N ARG A 141 29.98 13.56 -36.08
CA ARG A 141 29.67 13.53 -37.50
C ARG A 141 28.61 12.46 -37.80
N GLY A 142 27.35 12.90 -37.86
CA GLY A 142 26.27 12.34 -38.69
C GLY A 142 25.81 10.90 -38.45
N TRP A 143 25.22 10.60 -37.29
CA TRP A 143 24.34 9.44 -37.15
C TRP A 143 23.04 9.71 -37.93
N THR A 144 22.97 9.27 -39.20
CA THR A 144 21.81 9.51 -40.09
C THR A 144 20.87 8.30 -40.12
N TRP A 145 19.57 8.50 -39.89
CA TRP A 145 18.54 7.44 -39.98
C TRP A 145 18.57 6.67 -41.31
N ARG A 146 19.02 7.32 -42.39
CA ARG A 146 19.19 6.75 -43.73
C ARG A 146 20.20 5.59 -43.80
N GLY A 147 21.17 5.50 -42.87
CA GLY A 147 22.14 4.40 -42.83
C GLY A 147 21.69 3.18 -42.01
N ILE A 148 20.75 3.36 -41.08
CA ILE A 148 20.24 2.28 -40.20
C ILE A 148 18.98 1.65 -40.75
N ALA A 149 18.17 2.41 -41.49
CA ALA A 149 16.98 1.90 -42.13
C ALA A 149 17.24 0.59 -42.93
N PRO A 150 18.24 0.51 -43.84
CA PRO A 150 18.53 -0.75 -44.53
C PRO A 150 19.12 -1.84 -43.61
N LEU A 151 19.84 -1.45 -42.55
CA LEU A 151 20.51 -2.36 -41.62
C LEU A 151 19.54 -3.05 -40.65
N LEU A 152 18.43 -2.39 -40.32
CA LEU A 152 17.30 -2.97 -39.56
C LEU A 152 16.22 -3.55 -40.48
N ALA A 153 16.07 -3.06 -41.71
CA ALA A 153 15.06 -3.56 -42.64
C ALA A 153 15.21 -5.06 -42.91
N LEU A 154 16.43 -5.53 -43.20
CA LEU A 154 16.65 -6.94 -43.53
C LEU A 154 16.38 -7.89 -42.33
N PRO A 155 16.91 -7.65 -41.11
CA PRO A 155 16.62 -8.50 -39.96
C PRO A 155 15.17 -8.43 -39.50
N VAL A 156 14.53 -7.25 -39.57
CA VAL A 156 13.13 -7.09 -39.14
C VAL A 156 12.18 -7.70 -40.16
N ALA A 157 12.35 -7.42 -41.45
CA ALA A 157 11.52 -8.00 -42.51
C ALA A 157 11.73 -9.51 -42.61
N GLY A 158 12.99 -9.97 -42.63
CA GLY A 158 13.31 -11.40 -42.61
C GLY A 158 12.77 -12.08 -41.36
N GLY A 159 12.98 -11.49 -40.18
CA GLY A 159 12.45 -12.00 -38.92
C GLY A 159 10.92 -12.05 -38.89
N ALA A 160 10.23 -11.05 -39.43
CA ALA A 160 8.78 -11.02 -39.55
C ALA A 160 8.25 -12.10 -40.50
N ILE A 161 8.92 -12.32 -41.64
CA ILE A 161 8.59 -13.39 -42.59
C ILE A 161 8.75 -14.76 -41.93
N PHE A 162 9.89 -15.03 -41.29
CA PHE A 162 10.11 -16.29 -40.58
C PHE A 162 9.11 -16.49 -39.45
N LEU A 163 8.80 -15.44 -38.68
CA LEU A 163 7.82 -15.50 -37.60
C LEU A 163 6.41 -15.79 -38.13
N ALA A 164 6.02 -15.20 -39.26
CA ALA A 164 4.74 -15.48 -39.93
C ALA A 164 4.67 -16.92 -40.46
N LEU A 165 5.75 -17.41 -41.08
CA LEU A 165 5.84 -18.81 -41.54
C LEU A 165 5.77 -19.79 -40.36
N PHE A 166 6.44 -19.50 -39.25
CA PHE A 166 6.36 -20.30 -38.03
C PHE A 166 4.98 -20.24 -37.39
N ALA A 167 4.32 -19.09 -37.40
CA ALA A 167 2.95 -18.94 -36.91
C ALA A 167 1.94 -19.76 -37.72
N ALA A 168 2.11 -19.81 -39.04
CA ALA A 168 1.28 -20.60 -39.95
C ALA A 168 1.53 -22.10 -39.78
N ALA A 169 2.79 -22.51 -39.55
CA ALA A 169 3.16 -23.92 -39.39
C ALA A 169 2.98 -24.47 -37.96
N ASN A 170 2.91 -23.61 -36.94
CA ASN A 170 2.81 -24.00 -35.54
C ASN A 170 1.62 -23.33 -34.85
N PRO A 171 0.56 -24.08 -34.50
CA PRO A 171 -0.64 -23.52 -33.88
C PRO A 171 -0.39 -22.89 -32.50
N VAL A 172 0.68 -23.27 -31.79
CA VAL A 172 1.07 -22.63 -30.52
C VAL A 172 1.59 -21.22 -30.77
N ILE A 173 2.45 -21.03 -31.78
CA ILE A 173 3.00 -19.72 -32.16
C ILE A 173 1.89 -18.84 -32.75
N GLY A 174 1.04 -19.41 -33.62
CA GLY A 174 -0.13 -18.71 -34.16
C GLY A 174 -1.06 -18.17 -33.07
N ARG A 175 -1.43 -19.00 -32.08
CA ARG A 175 -2.26 -18.56 -30.94
C ARG A 175 -1.57 -17.54 -30.06
N ALA A 176 -0.26 -17.67 -29.84
CA ALA A 176 0.52 -16.73 -29.06
C ALA A 176 0.57 -15.34 -29.73
N LEU A 177 0.70 -15.28 -31.05
CA LEU A 177 0.69 -14.02 -31.80
C LEU A 177 -0.70 -13.41 -31.91
N SER A 178 -1.76 -14.21 -32.10
CA SER A 178 -3.14 -13.70 -32.13
C SER A 178 -3.61 -13.18 -30.77
N ALA A 179 -3.00 -13.64 -29.68
CA ALA A 179 -3.24 -13.09 -28.34
C ALA A 179 -2.57 -11.71 -28.13
N LEU A 180 -1.61 -11.32 -28.97
CA LEU A 180 -0.99 -9.99 -28.93
C LEU A 180 -1.95 -8.97 -29.57
N ARG A 181 -2.59 -8.14 -28.74
CA ARG A 181 -3.45 -7.06 -29.23
C ARG A 181 -2.63 -5.86 -29.72
N PHE A 182 -2.71 -5.57 -31.02
CA PHE A 182 -2.25 -4.30 -31.59
C PHE A 182 -3.26 -3.18 -31.34
N PRO A 183 -2.85 -1.92 -31.17
CA PRO A 183 -3.75 -0.84 -30.78
C PRO A 183 -4.65 -0.36 -31.93
N ASP A 184 -5.91 -0.04 -31.63
CA ASP A 184 -6.77 0.75 -32.49
C ASP A 184 -6.35 2.23 -32.45
N ALA A 185 -6.32 2.89 -33.61
CA ALA A 185 -5.89 4.29 -33.73
C ALA A 185 -6.99 5.25 -33.21
N GLY A 186 -7.00 5.53 -31.90
CA GLY A 186 -7.95 6.44 -31.26
C GLY A 186 -7.52 6.94 -29.88
N ALA A 187 -8.47 7.43 -29.07
CA ALA A 187 -8.22 7.94 -27.71
C ALA A 187 -7.60 6.90 -26.74
N ASP A 188 -7.81 5.61 -27.01
CA ASP A 188 -7.16 4.50 -26.30
C ASP A 188 -5.64 4.53 -26.45
N LEU A 189 -5.13 4.85 -27.64
CA LEU A 189 -3.70 4.91 -27.91
C LEU A 189 -3.00 5.99 -27.07
N PHE A 190 -3.67 7.12 -26.80
CA PHE A 190 -3.11 8.17 -25.94
C PHE A 190 -2.91 7.67 -24.51
N TRP A 191 -3.94 7.06 -23.91
CA TRP A 191 -3.86 6.55 -22.53
C TRP A 191 -2.90 5.36 -22.43
N ARG A 192 -2.89 4.49 -23.44
CA ARG A 192 -1.95 3.36 -23.54
C ARG A 192 -0.51 3.82 -23.70
N ALA A 193 -0.26 4.87 -24.49
CA ALA A 193 1.06 5.50 -24.61
C ALA A 193 1.51 6.16 -23.30
N LEU A 194 0.61 6.81 -22.57
CA LEU A 194 0.90 7.33 -21.23
C LEU A 194 1.24 6.21 -20.25
N PHE A 195 0.53 5.09 -20.32
CA PHE A 195 0.83 3.89 -19.53
C PHE A 195 2.21 3.31 -19.89
N TRP A 196 2.56 3.17 -21.17
CA TRP A 196 3.91 2.74 -21.59
C TRP A 196 5.01 3.70 -21.12
N LEU A 197 4.75 5.00 -21.18
CA LEU A 197 5.66 6.01 -20.65
C LEU A 197 5.83 5.83 -19.13
N ALA A 198 4.75 5.62 -18.38
CA ALA A 198 4.82 5.37 -16.94
C ALA A 198 5.59 4.07 -16.62
N ALA A 199 5.23 2.95 -17.24
CA ALA A 199 5.92 1.67 -17.05
C ALA A 199 7.41 1.75 -17.45
N GLY A 200 7.69 2.38 -18.60
CA GLY A 200 9.04 2.59 -19.12
C GLY A 200 9.88 3.51 -18.22
N THR A 201 9.32 4.58 -17.67
CA THR A 201 10.02 5.47 -16.73
C THR A 201 10.37 4.76 -15.43
N LEU A 202 9.44 3.98 -14.87
CA LEU A 202 9.67 3.15 -13.69
C LEU A 202 10.78 2.13 -13.93
N ALA A 203 10.69 1.35 -15.01
CA ALA A 203 11.74 0.40 -15.40
C ALA A 203 13.08 1.10 -15.60
N TRP A 204 13.11 2.23 -16.30
CA TRP A 204 14.33 3.01 -16.56
C TRP A 204 15.00 3.50 -15.28
N GLY A 205 14.22 3.93 -14.28
CA GLY A 205 14.73 4.35 -12.97
C GLY A 205 15.59 3.27 -12.29
N VAL A 206 15.18 2.00 -12.38
CA VAL A 206 15.90 0.84 -11.85
C VAL A 206 17.11 0.47 -12.71
N LEU A 207 16.96 0.50 -14.03
CA LEU A 207 18.03 0.09 -14.95
C LEU A 207 19.16 1.12 -15.02
N ARG A 208 18.87 2.40 -14.76
CA ARG A 208 19.83 3.50 -14.80
C ARG A 208 19.72 4.41 -13.57
N PRO A 209 20.01 3.89 -12.37
CA PRO A 209 20.01 4.67 -11.14
C PRO A 209 21.07 5.77 -11.25
N ARG A 210 20.68 6.99 -10.89
CA ARG A 210 21.59 8.13 -10.98
C ARG A 210 22.26 8.33 -9.64
N ARG A 211 23.60 8.33 -9.65
CA ARG A 211 24.36 8.76 -8.47
C ARG A 211 24.07 10.23 -8.23
N ARG A 212 23.35 10.53 -7.16
CA ARG A 212 23.42 11.83 -6.51
C ARG A 212 23.88 11.63 -5.09
N ARG A 213 24.72 12.55 -4.61
CA ARG A 213 25.06 12.61 -3.20
C ARG A 213 23.74 12.83 -2.46
N ALA A 214 23.54 12.11 -1.36
CA ALA A 214 22.53 12.52 -0.38
C ALA A 214 22.74 14.02 -0.13
N LEU A 215 21.66 14.76 0.14
CA LEU A 215 21.80 16.13 0.60
C LEU A 215 22.90 16.12 1.66
N PRO A 216 23.94 16.98 1.55
CA PRO A 216 24.96 17.02 2.58
C PRO A 216 24.19 17.12 3.89
N ALA A 217 24.38 16.14 4.79
CA ALA A 217 23.84 16.23 6.14
C ALA A 217 24.27 17.62 6.57
N GLY A 218 23.30 18.54 6.69
CA GLY A 218 23.60 19.96 6.83
C GLY A 218 24.70 20.02 7.87
N LYS A 219 25.87 20.61 7.51
CA LYS A 219 27.04 20.68 8.41
C LYS A 219 26.43 20.86 9.77
N THR A 220 26.61 19.90 10.69
CA THR A 220 25.99 19.98 12.01
C THR A 220 26.44 21.31 12.53
N ARG A 221 25.59 22.33 12.38
CA ARG A 221 25.81 23.63 12.98
C ARG A 221 25.95 23.23 14.43
N PRO A 222 27.05 23.59 15.12
CA PRO A 222 27.15 23.32 16.55
C PRO A 222 25.81 23.73 17.12
N ALA A 223 25.01 22.74 17.56
CA ALA A 223 23.55 22.81 17.55
C ALA A 223 23.19 24.15 18.11
N ALA A 224 22.79 25.11 17.25
CA ALA A 224 23.00 26.56 17.47
C ALA A 224 22.86 26.76 18.95
N ALA A 225 23.99 26.89 19.66
CA ALA A 225 24.00 26.74 21.10
C ALA A 225 22.81 27.55 21.55
N LEU A 226 21.78 26.88 22.08
CA LEU A 226 20.55 27.56 22.48
C LEU A 226 21.04 28.43 23.61
N ALA A 227 21.54 29.60 23.24
CA ALA A 227 22.38 30.46 24.05
C ALA A 227 21.40 30.98 25.09
N GLY A 228 21.41 30.34 26.26
CA GLY A 228 20.47 30.63 27.33
C GLY A 228 19.74 29.45 27.97
N VAL A 229 19.77 28.21 27.45
CA VAL A 229 19.14 27.08 28.16
C VAL A 229 20.12 26.49 29.18
N SER A 230 20.01 26.93 30.42
CA SER A 230 20.81 26.41 31.54
C SER A 230 20.42 24.99 31.93
N VAL A 231 21.34 24.24 32.56
CA VAL A 231 21.05 22.93 33.17
C VAL A 231 19.89 23.03 34.17
N ALA A 232 19.79 24.16 34.88
CA ALA A 232 18.70 24.44 35.82
C ALA A 232 17.35 24.58 35.11
N SER A 233 17.27 25.38 34.03
CA SER A 233 16.06 25.51 33.22
C SER A 233 15.63 24.15 32.64
N MET A 234 16.59 23.36 32.18
CA MET A 234 16.37 22.01 31.66
C MET A 234 15.75 21.07 32.71
N THR A 235 16.33 21.08 33.91
CA THR A 235 15.88 20.24 35.03
C THR A 235 14.50 20.67 35.50
N LEU A 236 14.26 21.98 35.62
CA LEU A 236 12.96 22.53 36.00
C LEU A 236 11.88 22.18 34.98
N SER A 237 12.16 22.30 33.68
CA SER A 237 11.23 21.86 32.62
C SER A 237 10.90 20.38 32.74
N LEU A 238 11.89 19.52 32.97
CA LEU A 238 11.65 18.09 33.17
C LEU A 238 10.80 17.79 34.42
N ILE A 239 11.01 18.51 35.51
CA ILE A 239 10.18 18.40 36.72
C ILE A 239 8.73 18.79 36.40
N VAL A 240 8.53 19.97 35.79
CA VAL A 240 7.19 20.47 35.44
C VAL A 240 6.49 19.52 34.47
N PHE A 241 7.19 19.01 33.45
CA PHE A 241 6.61 18.06 32.51
C PHE A 241 6.25 16.74 33.18
N ASN A 242 7.12 16.18 34.02
CA ASN A 242 6.79 14.98 34.79
C ASN A 242 5.58 15.19 35.70
N ALA A 243 5.43 16.37 36.32
CA ALA A 243 4.28 16.68 37.16
C ALA A 243 2.97 16.78 36.35
N LEU A 244 2.99 17.46 35.20
CA LEU A 244 1.82 17.57 34.31
C LEU A 244 1.38 16.20 33.77
N PHE A 245 2.34 15.37 33.33
CA PHE A 245 2.03 14.02 32.88
C PHE A 245 1.54 13.14 34.05
N ALA A 246 2.02 13.36 35.27
CA ALA A 246 1.63 12.56 36.42
C ALA A 246 0.18 12.89 36.81
N LEU A 247 -0.20 14.16 36.74
CA LEU A 247 -1.58 14.60 36.89
C LEU A 247 -2.49 13.94 35.84
N GLN A 248 -2.12 14.00 34.56
CA GLN A 248 -2.89 13.36 33.48
C GLN A 248 -3.01 11.84 33.68
N ASN A 249 -1.91 11.16 34.01
CA ASN A 249 -1.90 9.73 34.27
C ASN A 249 -2.74 9.37 35.49
N GLY A 250 -2.73 10.21 36.54
CA GLY A 250 -3.59 10.06 37.71
C GLY A 250 -5.07 10.17 37.33
N LEU A 251 -5.43 11.16 36.50
CA LEU A 251 -6.80 11.28 35.98
C LEU A 251 -7.20 10.07 35.13
N ASP A 252 -6.34 9.60 34.24
CA ASP A 252 -6.60 8.40 33.44
C ASP A 252 -6.73 7.16 34.34
N ALA A 253 -5.91 7.01 35.37
CA ALA A 253 -6.00 5.90 36.33
C ALA A 253 -7.33 5.90 37.11
N VAL A 254 -7.83 7.07 37.50
CA VAL A 254 -9.09 7.19 38.24
C VAL A 254 -10.31 7.04 37.31
N ILE A 255 -10.34 7.76 36.19
CA ILE A 255 -11.52 7.87 35.33
C ILE A 255 -11.63 6.66 34.40
N LEU A 256 -10.54 6.32 33.70
CA LEU A 256 -10.53 5.28 32.69
C LEU A 256 -10.33 3.89 33.31
N TRP A 257 -9.25 3.73 34.09
CA TRP A 257 -8.94 2.43 34.69
C TRP A 257 -9.83 2.11 35.90
N GLY A 258 -10.38 3.12 36.57
CA GLY A 258 -11.37 2.97 37.64
C GLY A 258 -12.79 2.63 37.16
N GLY A 259 -13.04 2.58 35.84
CA GLY A 259 -14.32 2.17 35.27
C GLY A 259 -15.44 3.19 35.39
N ALA A 260 -15.13 4.47 35.65
CA ALA A 260 -16.13 5.53 35.85
C ALA A 260 -16.90 5.93 34.58
N GLY A 261 -16.49 5.42 33.41
CA GLY A 261 -17.05 5.77 32.11
C GLY A 261 -16.67 7.19 31.65
N PRO A 262 -17.03 7.58 30.41
CA PRO A 262 -16.80 8.93 29.95
C PRO A 262 -17.61 9.95 30.80
N PRO A 263 -17.10 11.18 30.98
CA PRO A 263 -17.82 12.23 31.70
C PRO A 263 -19.23 12.47 31.11
N ALA A 264 -20.19 12.81 31.97
CA ALA A 264 -21.57 13.06 31.57
C ALA A 264 -21.66 14.07 30.41
N GLY A 265 -22.37 13.70 29.34
CA GLY A 265 -22.58 14.53 28.15
C GLY A 265 -21.57 14.33 27.02
N LEU A 266 -20.58 13.46 27.16
CA LEU A 266 -19.67 13.08 26.06
C LEU A 266 -20.00 11.70 25.52
N THR A 267 -20.11 11.58 24.20
CA THR A 267 -20.13 10.25 23.56
C THR A 267 -18.76 9.60 23.68
N LEU A 268 -18.70 8.26 23.64
CA LEU A 268 -17.43 7.53 23.66
C LEU A 268 -16.52 7.92 22.48
N ALA A 269 -17.12 8.23 21.33
CA ALA A 269 -16.40 8.73 20.15
C ALA A 269 -15.74 10.08 20.40
N GLU A 270 -16.47 11.04 20.97
CA GLU A 270 -15.94 12.37 21.31
C GLU A 270 -14.86 12.29 22.38
N TYR A 271 -15.05 11.45 23.40
CA TYR A 271 -14.07 11.24 24.45
C TYR A 271 -12.76 10.67 23.88
N ALA A 272 -12.83 9.65 23.01
CA ALA A 272 -11.66 9.06 22.37
C ALA A 272 -10.93 10.06 21.45
N HIS A 273 -11.65 10.82 20.61
CA HIS A 273 -11.05 11.76 19.67
C HIS A 273 -10.48 13.01 20.34
N ARG A 274 -11.18 13.62 21.33
CA ARG A 274 -10.67 14.81 22.04
C ARG A 274 -9.46 14.48 22.92
N GLY A 275 -9.39 13.28 23.48
CA GLY A 275 -8.23 12.83 24.25
C GLY A 275 -7.00 12.57 23.39
N ALA A 276 -7.16 11.98 22.19
CA ALA A 276 -6.03 11.50 21.40
C ALA A 276 -5.17 12.62 20.78
N TYR A 277 -5.76 13.66 20.19
CA TYR A 277 -4.99 14.64 19.42
C TYR A 277 -4.02 15.50 20.26
N PRO A 278 -4.42 16.06 21.41
CA PRO A 278 -3.50 16.81 22.26
C PRO A 278 -2.39 15.93 22.85
N LEU A 279 -2.69 14.67 23.18
CA LEU A 279 -1.70 13.71 23.72
C LEU A 279 -0.64 13.33 22.68
N ILE A 280 -0.99 13.24 21.41
CA ILE A 280 0.00 13.06 20.33
C ILE A 280 0.90 14.29 20.22
N ALA A 281 0.33 15.50 20.28
CA ALA A 281 1.11 16.74 20.22
C ALA A 281 2.08 16.87 21.40
N THR A 282 1.64 16.54 22.63
CA THR A 282 2.51 16.56 23.81
C THR A 282 3.59 15.48 23.75
N ALA A 283 3.29 14.28 23.24
CA ALA A 283 4.28 13.22 23.04
C ALA A 283 5.34 13.60 21.97
N LEU A 284 4.95 14.30 20.91
CA LEU A 284 5.88 14.80 19.88
C LEU A 284 6.77 15.93 20.42
N LEU A 285 6.20 16.90 21.13
CA LEU A 285 6.96 17.96 21.82
C LEU A 285 7.91 17.36 22.86
N ALA A 286 7.44 16.35 23.58
CA ALA A 286 8.24 15.58 24.53
C ALA A 286 9.45 14.91 23.85
N GLY A 287 9.20 14.17 22.78
CA GLY A 287 10.25 13.51 22.00
C GLY A 287 11.28 14.51 21.43
N LEU A 288 10.82 15.66 20.92
CA LEU A 288 11.70 16.74 20.45
C LEU A 288 12.58 17.27 21.59
N PHE A 289 11.98 17.55 22.75
CA PHE A 289 12.71 18.02 23.92
C PHE A 289 13.75 17.00 24.38
N VAL A 290 13.41 15.71 24.49
CA VAL A 290 14.37 14.65 24.86
C VAL A 290 15.55 14.58 23.88
N LEU A 291 15.28 14.70 22.57
CA LEU A 291 16.34 14.66 21.56
C LEU A 291 17.29 15.86 21.65
N VAL A 292 16.79 17.05 22.00
CA VAL A 292 17.61 18.25 22.25
C VAL A 292 18.33 18.16 23.60
N ALA A 293 17.67 17.58 24.61
CA ALA A 293 18.13 17.47 25.99
C ALA A 293 19.32 16.54 26.17
N LEU A 294 19.21 15.38 25.53
CA LEU A 294 20.13 14.26 25.63
C LEU A 294 21.11 14.21 24.46
N ASP A 295 21.42 15.37 23.87
CA ASP A 295 22.55 15.46 22.95
C ASP A 295 23.83 15.09 23.75
N PRO A 296 24.55 14.00 23.39
CA PRO A 296 25.75 13.55 24.11
C PRO A 296 26.87 14.58 24.18
N ARG A 297 26.76 15.68 23.42
CA ARG A 297 27.72 16.79 23.40
C ARG A 297 27.45 17.84 24.48
N ARG A 298 26.38 17.70 25.28
CA ARG A 298 26.00 18.67 26.32
C ARG A 298 26.34 18.15 27.73
N PRO A 299 26.77 19.02 28.66
CA PRO A 299 27.01 18.65 30.07
C PRO A 299 25.76 18.12 30.80
N THR A 300 24.56 18.39 30.27
CA THR A 300 23.28 17.91 30.81
C THR A 300 23.15 16.38 30.84
N ALA A 301 23.87 15.66 29.96
CA ALA A 301 23.81 14.19 29.90
C ALA A 301 24.51 13.49 31.08
N GLU A 302 25.34 14.21 31.84
CA GLU A 302 26.11 13.68 32.97
C GLU A 302 25.37 13.77 34.31
N VAL A 303 24.30 14.58 34.39
CA VAL A 303 23.53 14.78 35.62
C VAL A 303 22.60 13.57 35.87
N PRO A 304 22.75 12.83 36.99
CA PRO A 304 21.93 11.65 37.27
C PRO A 304 20.43 11.96 37.38
N LEU A 305 20.09 13.12 37.97
CA LEU A 305 18.70 13.55 38.13
C LEU A 305 17.98 13.72 36.79
N ILE A 306 18.64 14.28 35.78
CA ILE A 306 18.06 14.44 34.43
C ILE A 306 17.77 13.06 33.82
N ARG A 307 18.66 12.08 33.99
CA ARG A 307 18.42 10.71 33.51
C ARG A 307 17.22 10.06 34.19
N VAL A 308 17.11 10.20 35.51
CA VAL A 308 15.96 9.68 36.29
C VAL A 308 14.66 10.34 35.82
N LEU A 309 14.64 11.67 35.68
CA LEU A 309 13.46 12.41 35.23
C LEU A 309 13.04 12.04 33.79
N VAL A 310 13.99 11.75 32.90
CA VAL A 310 13.66 11.26 31.55
C VAL A 310 13.12 9.83 31.59
N VAL A 311 13.69 8.94 32.40
CA VAL A 311 13.15 7.57 32.55
C VAL A 311 11.74 7.61 33.12
N ALA A 312 11.52 8.41 34.17
CA ALA A 312 10.19 8.62 34.74
C ALA A 312 9.22 9.14 33.67
N TRP A 313 9.63 10.12 32.89
CA TRP A 313 8.79 10.69 31.83
C TRP A 313 8.46 9.68 30.72
N VAL A 314 9.42 8.85 30.32
CA VAL A 314 9.17 7.78 29.34
C VAL A 314 8.20 6.75 29.92
N ALA A 315 8.34 6.35 31.18
CA ALA A 315 7.39 5.46 31.85
C ALA A 315 5.98 6.06 31.87
N GLN A 316 5.87 7.36 32.16
CA GLN A 316 4.61 8.09 32.12
C GLN A 316 3.99 8.14 30.71
N ASN A 317 4.80 8.31 29.66
CA ASN A 317 4.31 8.25 28.28
C ASN A 317 3.87 6.83 27.88
N LEU A 318 4.55 5.79 28.35
CA LEU A 318 4.12 4.41 28.14
C LEU A 318 2.75 4.16 28.78
N PHE A 319 2.50 4.70 29.98
CA PHE A 319 1.19 4.66 30.60
C PHE A 319 0.12 5.39 29.77
N LEU A 320 0.42 6.58 29.25
CA LEU A 320 -0.49 7.30 28.34
C LEU A 320 -0.82 6.51 27.07
N VAL A 321 0.18 5.84 26.48
CA VAL A 321 -0.03 4.97 25.32
C VAL A 321 -0.93 3.80 25.71
N ALA A 322 -0.72 3.18 26.88
CA ALA A 322 -1.58 2.12 27.39
C ALA A 322 -3.03 2.60 27.60
N SER A 323 -3.24 3.79 28.18
CA SER A 323 -4.56 4.41 28.31
C SER A 323 -5.20 4.69 26.95
N SER A 324 -4.42 5.10 25.95
CA SER A 324 -4.92 5.32 24.58
C SER A 324 -5.30 4.01 23.87
N ILE A 325 -4.54 2.93 24.11
CA ILE A 325 -4.89 1.58 23.68
C ILE A 325 -6.20 1.15 24.33
N LEU A 326 -6.35 1.33 25.64
CA LEU A 326 -7.57 0.99 26.38
C LEU A 326 -8.79 1.74 25.81
N ARG A 327 -8.71 3.07 25.63
CA ARG A 327 -9.79 3.84 24.98
C ARG A 327 -10.14 3.30 23.59
N THR A 328 -9.14 2.89 22.81
CA THR A 328 -9.37 2.31 21.48
C THR A 328 -10.03 0.94 21.57
N VAL A 329 -9.68 0.12 22.56
CA VAL A 329 -10.32 -1.18 22.84
C VAL A 329 -11.77 -0.99 23.27
N ASP A 330 -12.07 -0.05 24.18
CA ASP A 330 -13.44 0.28 24.58
C ASP A 330 -14.26 0.76 23.38
N TYR A 331 -13.65 1.58 22.53
CA TYR A 331 -14.26 2.04 21.29
C TYR A 331 -14.54 0.88 20.30
N VAL A 332 -13.66 -0.11 20.22
CA VAL A 332 -13.88 -1.34 19.43
C VAL A 332 -15.01 -2.18 20.01
N GLN A 333 -15.09 -2.29 21.34
CA GLN A 333 -16.16 -3.02 22.02
C GLN A 333 -17.53 -2.38 21.78
N ALA A 334 -17.60 -1.05 21.65
CA ALA A 334 -18.85 -0.34 21.37
C ALA A 334 -19.20 -0.26 19.87
N TYR A 335 -18.21 -0.13 18.98
CA TYR A 335 -18.43 0.21 17.56
C TYR A 335 -17.79 -0.77 16.56
N SER A 336 -17.48 -2.00 16.99
CA SER A 336 -16.80 -3.04 16.21
C SER A 336 -15.34 -2.75 15.86
N LEU A 337 -14.63 -3.73 15.31
CA LEU A 337 -13.25 -3.59 14.85
C LEU A 337 -13.21 -3.15 13.36
N THR A 338 -12.26 -2.28 13.02
CA THR A 338 -12.01 -1.86 11.64
C THR A 338 -10.52 -1.94 11.29
N ARG A 339 -10.20 -1.96 9.99
CA ARG A 339 -8.80 -1.89 9.48
C ARG A 339 -8.01 -0.73 10.11
N LEU A 340 -8.64 0.45 10.24
CA LEU A 340 -7.99 1.64 10.80
C LEU A 340 -7.74 1.52 12.31
N ARG A 341 -8.68 0.93 13.07
CA ARG A 341 -8.49 0.69 14.52
C ARG A 341 -7.37 -0.33 14.77
N ILE A 342 -7.27 -1.39 13.95
CA ILE A 342 -6.13 -2.33 14.01
C ILE A 342 -4.82 -1.60 13.70
N ALA A 343 -4.78 -0.80 12.63
CA ALA A 343 -3.59 -0.03 12.27
C ALA A 343 -3.18 0.96 13.38
N ALA A 344 -4.16 1.62 14.02
CA ALA A 344 -3.91 2.52 15.15
C ALA A 344 -3.32 1.78 16.37
N LEU A 345 -3.84 0.60 16.72
CA LEU A 345 -3.29 -0.24 17.80
C LEU A 345 -1.84 -0.67 17.52
N VAL A 346 -1.57 -1.13 16.30
CA VAL A 346 -0.21 -1.50 15.87
C VAL A 346 0.72 -0.29 15.89
N TRP A 347 0.25 0.88 15.45
CA TRP A 347 1.00 2.13 15.51
C TRP A 347 1.33 2.55 16.94
N MET A 348 0.37 2.48 17.87
CA MET A 348 0.62 2.75 19.29
C MET A 348 1.67 1.79 19.88
N GLY A 349 1.66 0.52 19.46
CA GLY A 349 2.72 -0.44 19.81
C GLY A 349 4.10 -0.03 19.28
N LEU A 350 4.19 0.47 18.05
CA LEU A 350 5.44 1.02 17.49
C LEU A 350 5.93 2.25 18.26
N VAL A 351 5.02 3.15 18.66
CA VAL A 351 5.37 4.32 19.48
C VAL A 351 5.92 3.89 20.84
N ALA A 352 5.25 2.95 21.51
CA ALA A 352 5.74 2.39 22.78
C ALA A 352 7.13 1.76 22.64
N LEU A 353 7.37 0.99 21.58
CA LEU A 353 8.69 0.43 21.27
C LEU A 353 9.73 1.54 21.04
N GLY A 354 9.39 2.59 20.31
CA GLY A 354 10.27 3.74 20.07
C GLY A 354 10.69 4.44 21.36
N LEU A 355 9.75 4.63 22.29
CA LEU A 355 10.01 5.18 23.63
C LEU A 355 10.96 4.28 24.44
N VAL A 356 10.74 2.97 24.44
CA VAL A 356 11.63 1.99 25.08
C VAL A 356 13.03 2.04 24.46
N LEU A 357 13.14 2.13 23.13
CA LEU A 357 14.43 2.25 22.44
C LEU A 357 15.17 3.55 22.78
N ILE A 358 14.45 4.65 23.02
CA ILE A 358 15.06 5.91 23.49
C ILE A 358 15.67 5.73 24.88
N CYS A 359 14.94 5.15 25.83
CA CYS A 359 15.48 4.81 27.15
C CYS A 359 16.67 3.88 27.05
N TRP A 360 16.56 2.82 26.26
CA TRP A 360 17.63 1.86 26.04
C TRP A 360 18.89 2.52 25.48
N ARG A 361 18.73 3.41 24.48
CA ARG A 361 19.84 4.17 23.90
C ARG A 361 20.55 4.99 24.96
N MET A 362 19.81 5.71 25.81
CA MET A 362 20.36 6.53 26.87
C MET A 362 21.12 5.69 27.89
N LEU A 363 20.52 4.61 28.39
CA LEU A 363 21.11 3.75 29.44
C LEU A 363 22.33 2.97 28.94
N ARG A 364 22.36 2.57 27.67
CA ARG A 364 23.46 1.79 27.07
C ARG A 364 24.44 2.64 26.26
N GLY A 365 24.34 3.97 26.31
CA GLY A 365 25.24 4.89 25.59
C GLY A 365 25.28 4.68 24.08
N LYS A 366 24.17 4.28 23.44
CA LYS A 366 24.13 3.99 22.00
C LYS A 366 24.05 5.28 21.16
N SER A 367 24.57 5.22 19.94
CA SER A 367 24.54 6.36 19.02
C SER A 367 23.13 6.69 18.52
N GLY A 368 22.90 7.94 18.09
CA GLY A 368 21.64 8.33 17.47
C GLY A 368 21.33 7.54 16.18
N ALA A 369 22.37 7.20 15.40
CA ALA A 369 22.23 6.36 14.21
C ALA A 369 21.71 4.95 14.54
N TRP A 370 22.11 4.37 15.68
CA TRP A 370 21.57 3.08 16.15
C TRP A 370 20.06 3.18 16.42
N LEU A 371 19.62 4.24 17.11
CA LEU A 371 18.20 4.45 17.42
C LEU A 371 17.35 4.63 16.16
N ILE A 372 17.84 5.41 15.19
CA ILE A 372 17.17 5.61 13.90
C ILE A 372 17.04 4.26 13.16
N ASN A 373 18.12 3.47 13.12
CA ASN A 373 18.12 2.18 12.44
C ASN A 373 17.22 1.15 13.15
N ALA A 374 17.20 1.13 14.49
CA ALA A 374 16.35 0.23 15.26
C ALA A 374 14.87 0.54 15.05
N ASN A 375 14.47 1.82 15.11
CA ASN A 375 13.10 2.25 14.81
C ASN A 375 12.71 1.96 13.37
N ALA A 376 13.59 2.26 12.40
CA ALA A 376 13.33 1.97 11.00
C ALA A 376 13.17 0.46 10.74
N THR A 377 13.96 -0.38 11.42
CA THR A 377 13.85 -1.84 11.32
C THR A 377 12.51 -2.31 11.88
N ALA A 378 12.11 -1.84 13.07
CA ALA A 378 10.82 -2.17 13.65
C ALA A 378 9.65 -1.74 12.75
N ALA A 379 9.70 -0.52 12.20
CA ALA A 379 8.69 -0.03 11.27
C ALA A 379 8.61 -0.88 10.00
N VAL A 380 9.76 -1.21 9.38
CA VAL A 380 9.79 -2.07 8.18
C VAL A 380 9.21 -3.45 8.48
N LEU A 381 9.56 -4.06 9.61
CA LEU A 381 9.01 -5.37 10.01
C LEU A 381 7.49 -5.33 10.15
N VAL A 382 6.95 -4.30 10.81
CA VAL A 382 5.50 -4.10 10.95
C VAL A 382 4.83 -3.87 9.60
N LEU A 383 5.40 -3.03 8.72
CA LEU A 383 4.85 -2.77 7.40
C LEU A 383 4.88 -4.02 6.50
N VAL A 384 5.93 -4.84 6.59
CA VAL A 384 5.99 -6.13 5.88
C VAL A 384 4.90 -7.05 6.40
N ALA A 385 4.77 -7.22 7.72
CA ALA A 385 3.71 -8.02 8.32
C ALA A 385 2.31 -7.54 7.90
N ALA A 386 2.07 -6.23 7.91
CA ALA A 386 0.81 -5.63 7.48
C ALA A 386 0.50 -5.80 5.98
N SER A 387 1.51 -6.05 5.14
CA SER A 387 1.30 -6.37 3.73
C SER A 387 0.95 -7.84 3.49
N VAL A 388 1.36 -8.73 4.40
CA VAL A 388 1.08 -10.18 4.34
C VAL A 388 -0.23 -10.53 5.04
N VAL A 389 -0.56 -9.88 6.15
CA VAL A 389 -1.78 -10.14 6.93
C VAL A 389 -2.97 -9.39 6.34
N ASP A 390 -4.07 -10.09 6.12
CA ASP A 390 -5.33 -9.46 5.72
C ASP A 390 -6.05 -8.86 6.94
N LEU A 391 -5.80 -7.57 7.20
CA LEU A 391 -6.44 -6.84 8.29
C LEU A 391 -7.96 -6.77 8.15
N GLY A 392 -8.50 -6.86 6.92
CA GLY A 392 -9.93 -6.92 6.68
C GLY A 392 -10.54 -8.23 7.17
N ALA A 393 -9.89 -9.36 6.85
CA ALA A 393 -10.31 -10.67 7.32
C ALA A 393 -10.22 -10.80 8.85
N VAL A 394 -9.19 -10.22 9.47
CA VAL A 394 -9.06 -10.15 10.94
C VAL A 394 -10.21 -9.36 11.55
N ALA A 395 -10.54 -8.19 10.99
CA ALA A 395 -11.65 -7.36 11.45
C ALA A 395 -12.99 -8.08 11.30
N ALA A 396 -13.26 -8.68 10.13
CA ALA A 396 -14.49 -9.43 9.87
C ALA A 396 -14.66 -10.61 10.84
N ALA A 397 -13.62 -11.41 11.05
CA ALA A 397 -13.67 -12.55 11.95
C ALA A 397 -13.86 -12.12 13.42
N TRP A 398 -13.26 -11.01 13.84
CA TRP A 398 -13.52 -10.47 15.17
C TRP A 398 -14.96 -9.98 15.30
N ASN A 399 -15.46 -9.19 14.34
CA ASN A 399 -16.80 -8.60 14.36
C ASN A 399 -17.88 -9.67 14.40
N VAL A 400 -17.79 -10.67 13.52
CA VAL A 400 -18.74 -11.79 13.50
C VAL A 400 -18.70 -12.57 14.81
N ARG A 401 -17.53 -12.85 15.40
CA ARG A 401 -17.49 -13.60 16.67
C ARG A 401 -18.06 -12.84 17.87
N HIS A 402 -18.07 -11.51 17.84
CA HIS A 402 -18.50 -10.69 18.96
C HIS A 402 -19.88 -10.05 18.78
N ALA A 403 -20.46 -10.06 17.57
CA ALA A 403 -21.74 -9.40 17.31
C ALA A 403 -22.90 -10.01 18.10
N ARG A 404 -23.81 -9.16 18.58
CA ARG A 404 -24.98 -9.59 19.38
C ARG A 404 -25.89 -10.55 18.61
N ASP A 405 -26.07 -10.29 17.32
CA ASP A 405 -27.02 -11.01 16.45
C ASP A 405 -26.60 -12.45 16.12
N VAL A 406 -25.43 -12.87 16.61
CA VAL A 406 -24.89 -14.24 16.49
C VAL A 406 -24.47 -14.81 17.86
N GLY A 407 -25.02 -14.25 18.95
CA GLY A 407 -24.81 -14.72 20.33
C GLY A 407 -23.61 -14.10 21.06
N GLY A 408 -22.97 -13.08 20.49
CA GLY A 408 -21.90 -12.33 21.14
C GLY A 408 -22.40 -11.23 22.10
N ARG A 409 -21.45 -10.53 22.73
CA ARG A 409 -21.72 -9.43 23.69
C ARG A 409 -21.45 -8.02 23.15
N GLY A 410 -20.97 -7.93 21.91
CA GLY A 410 -20.65 -6.68 21.23
C GLY A 410 -21.88 -6.04 20.55
N PRO A 411 -21.67 -5.05 19.68
CA PRO A 411 -22.75 -4.37 18.97
C PRO A 411 -23.41 -5.27 17.92
N GLU A 412 -24.48 -4.76 17.31
CA GLU A 412 -25.11 -5.40 16.14
C GLU A 412 -24.11 -5.50 14.98
N LEU A 413 -24.29 -6.53 14.14
CA LEU A 413 -23.38 -6.82 13.04
C LEU A 413 -23.52 -5.76 11.92
N ASP A 414 -22.46 -5.00 11.68
CA ASP A 414 -22.39 -4.07 10.55
C ASP A 414 -22.13 -4.83 9.24
N VAL A 415 -23.22 -5.24 8.57
CA VAL A 415 -23.18 -5.98 7.30
C VAL A 415 -22.64 -5.10 6.15
N CYS A 416 -22.93 -3.80 6.12
CA CYS A 416 -22.35 -2.88 5.13
C CYS A 416 -20.82 -2.82 5.23
N TYR A 417 -20.26 -2.88 6.44
CA TYR A 417 -18.81 -2.97 6.60
C TYR A 417 -18.24 -4.27 6.04
N LEU A 418 -18.92 -5.41 6.25
CA LEU A 418 -18.50 -6.69 5.66
C LEU A 418 -18.58 -6.69 4.14
N GLU A 419 -19.62 -6.08 3.55
CA GLU A 419 -19.76 -5.90 2.10
C GLU A 419 -18.57 -5.12 1.53
N ARG A 420 -18.21 -3.99 2.15
CA ARG A 420 -17.05 -3.16 1.73
C ARG A 420 -15.70 -3.85 1.88
N LEU A 421 -15.61 -4.89 2.72
CA LEU A 421 -14.40 -5.71 2.83
C LEU A 421 -14.28 -6.72 1.67
N GLY A 422 -15.38 -7.00 0.97
CA GLY A 422 -15.41 -7.88 -0.19
C GLY A 422 -14.90 -9.29 0.13
N PRO A 423 -13.96 -9.84 -0.67
CA PRO A 423 -13.42 -11.18 -0.45
C PRO A 423 -12.89 -11.39 0.98
N SER A 424 -12.29 -10.38 1.61
CA SER A 424 -11.74 -10.49 2.97
C SER A 424 -12.76 -10.93 4.01
N ALA A 425 -14.05 -10.61 3.84
CA ALA A 425 -15.10 -10.99 4.76
C ALA A 425 -15.74 -12.35 4.47
N LEU A 426 -15.47 -12.98 3.32
CA LEU A 426 -16.26 -14.09 2.80
C LEU A 426 -16.40 -15.29 3.75
N VAL A 427 -15.28 -15.73 4.35
CA VAL A 427 -15.30 -16.82 5.34
C VAL A 427 -16.08 -16.42 6.60
N SER A 428 -15.95 -15.16 7.01
CA SER A 428 -16.67 -14.63 8.18
C SER A 428 -18.18 -14.50 7.90
N LEU A 429 -18.57 -14.17 6.67
CA LEU A 429 -19.99 -14.14 6.25
C LEU A 429 -20.62 -15.54 6.32
N VAL A 430 -19.90 -16.58 5.89
CA VAL A 430 -20.36 -17.98 6.06
C VAL A 430 -20.51 -18.34 7.54
N GLU A 431 -19.57 -17.91 8.40
CA GLU A 431 -19.68 -18.14 9.85
C GLU A 431 -20.86 -17.37 10.47
N ALA A 432 -21.11 -16.14 10.04
CA ALA A 432 -22.21 -15.32 10.51
C ALA A 432 -23.57 -15.94 10.13
N GLU A 433 -23.73 -16.39 8.88
CA GLU A 433 -24.93 -17.10 8.40
C GLU A 433 -25.25 -18.32 9.28
N ARG A 434 -24.22 -19.08 9.66
CA ARG A 434 -24.40 -20.32 10.45
C ARG A 434 -24.76 -20.08 11.91
N ARG A 435 -24.39 -18.92 12.46
CA ARG A 435 -24.57 -18.57 13.87
C ARG A 435 -25.70 -17.55 14.08
N SER A 436 -26.26 -17.02 13.01
CA SER A 436 -27.33 -16.04 13.07
C SER A 436 -28.53 -16.59 13.81
N THR A 437 -29.10 -15.77 14.68
CA THR A 437 -30.31 -16.09 15.44
C THR A 437 -31.59 -15.60 14.74
N SER A 438 -31.49 -14.78 13.70
CA SER A 438 -32.65 -14.24 12.96
C SER A 438 -32.66 -14.64 11.48
N PRO A 439 -33.82 -15.04 10.93
CA PRO A 439 -33.97 -15.31 9.51
C PRO A 439 -33.63 -14.11 8.63
N GLU A 440 -33.98 -12.90 9.08
CA GLU A 440 -33.75 -11.65 8.34
C GLU A 440 -32.25 -11.35 8.20
N LEU A 441 -31.46 -11.55 9.26
CA LEU A 441 -30.02 -11.37 9.19
C LEU A 441 -29.37 -12.46 8.33
N THR A 442 -29.86 -13.70 8.43
CA THR A 442 -29.38 -14.81 7.60
C THR A 442 -29.53 -14.49 6.12
N ASP A 443 -30.70 -13.99 5.71
CA ASP A 443 -30.97 -13.57 4.33
C ASP A 443 -30.06 -12.41 3.87
N ARG A 444 -29.92 -11.37 4.70
CA ARG A 444 -29.03 -10.22 4.44
C ARG A 444 -27.57 -10.64 4.24
N VAL A 445 -27.05 -11.49 5.14
CA VAL A 445 -25.67 -12.01 5.07
C VAL A 445 -25.50 -12.94 3.86
N ALA A 446 -26.49 -13.78 3.56
CA ALA A 446 -26.47 -14.65 2.39
C ALA A 446 -26.34 -13.85 1.10
N TRP A 447 -27.07 -12.74 0.96
CA TRP A 447 -27.00 -11.88 -0.21
C TRP A 447 -25.60 -11.27 -0.40
N VAL A 448 -25.02 -10.69 0.67
CA VAL A 448 -23.67 -10.11 0.63
C VAL A 448 -22.63 -11.18 0.31
N ARG A 449 -22.77 -12.37 0.91
CA ARG A 449 -21.90 -13.53 0.64
C ARG A 449 -21.97 -13.97 -0.82
N GLU A 450 -23.18 -14.08 -1.39
CA GLU A 450 -23.37 -14.50 -2.78
C GLU A 450 -22.70 -13.55 -3.77
N ARG A 451 -22.93 -12.25 -3.60
CA ARG A 451 -22.31 -11.23 -4.45
C ARG A 451 -20.78 -11.28 -4.36
N ALA A 452 -20.24 -11.31 -3.14
CA ALA A 452 -18.79 -11.43 -2.92
C ALA A 452 -18.21 -12.74 -3.50
N LEU A 453 -18.96 -13.83 -3.47
CA LEU A 453 -18.55 -15.12 -4.03
C LEU A 453 -18.58 -15.14 -5.55
N ILE A 454 -19.57 -14.49 -6.18
CA ILE A 454 -19.65 -14.31 -7.64
C ILE A 454 -18.45 -13.48 -8.12
N ASP A 455 -18.22 -12.33 -7.49
CA ASP A 455 -17.11 -11.44 -7.83
C ASP A 455 -15.77 -12.15 -7.67
N LEU A 456 -15.59 -12.90 -6.57
CA LEU A 456 -14.37 -13.66 -6.32
C LEU A 456 -14.15 -14.77 -7.36
N ARG A 457 -15.19 -15.51 -7.74
CA ARG A 457 -15.09 -16.57 -8.77
C ARG A 457 -14.75 -15.97 -10.14
N ALA A 458 -15.33 -14.83 -10.50
CA ALA A 458 -14.99 -14.13 -11.73
C ALA A 458 -13.51 -13.72 -11.74
N GLN A 459 -13.02 -13.12 -10.66
CA GLN A 459 -11.61 -12.72 -10.51
C GLN A 459 -10.65 -13.93 -10.53
N GLN A 460 -11.00 -15.04 -9.87
CA GLN A 460 -10.17 -16.25 -9.88
C GLN A 460 -10.26 -17.04 -11.20
N GLY A 461 -11.25 -16.76 -12.05
CA GLY A 461 -11.35 -17.34 -13.39
C GLY A 461 -10.41 -16.68 -14.41
N ASP A 462 -10.02 -15.43 -14.19
CA ASP A 462 -9.02 -14.74 -15.01
C ASP A 462 -7.62 -14.94 -14.44
N TRP A 463 -6.74 -15.60 -15.21
CA TRP A 463 -5.35 -15.84 -14.82
C TRP A 463 -4.56 -14.55 -14.51
N ARG A 464 -4.97 -13.40 -15.04
CA ARG A 464 -4.32 -12.11 -14.75
C ARG A 464 -4.71 -11.55 -13.38
N ALA A 465 -5.96 -11.74 -12.99
CA ALA A 465 -6.57 -11.26 -11.75
C ALA A 465 -6.45 -12.27 -10.59
N TRP A 466 -6.18 -13.54 -10.91
CA TRP A 466 -6.02 -14.64 -9.96
C TRP A 466 -4.99 -14.33 -8.86
N THR A 467 -5.28 -14.73 -7.61
CA THR A 467 -4.33 -14.60 -6.48
C THR A 467 -4.35 -15.85 -5.61
N ALA A 468 -3.19 -16.22 -5.07
CA ALA A 468 -3.08 -17.42 -4.24
C ALA A 468 -3.89 -17.32 -2.94
N ARG A 469 -3.95 -16.13 -2.33
CA ARG A 469 -4.74 -15.90 -1.10
C ARG A 469 -6.24 -16.12 -1.34
N ASP A 470 -6.75 -15.61 -2.45
CA ASP A 470 -8.18 -15.71 -2.77
C ASP A 470 -8.57 -17.09 -3.27
N ALA A 471 -7.68 -17.80 -3.97
CA ALA A 471 -7.88 -19.21 -4.30
C ALA A 471 -8.04 -20.08 -3.03
N LEU A 472 -7.20 -19.88 -2.01
CA LEU A 472 -7.33 -20.58 -0.72
C LEU A 472 -8.62 -20.21 0.02
N ARG A 473 -9.03 -18.95 -0.08
CA ARG A 473 -10.28 -18.47 0.50
C ARG A 473 -11.49 -19.12 -0.16
N LEU A 474 -11.50 -19.20 -1.49
CA LEU A 474 -12.56 -19.88 -2.24
C LEU A 474 -12.62 -21.37 -1.87
N ALA A 475 -11.48 -22.06 -1.87
CA ALA A 475 -11.39 -23.46 -1.44
C ALA A 475 -11.89 -23.67 0.00
N ARG A 476 -11.64 -22.72 0.91
CA ARG A 476 -12.16 -22.76 2.28
C ARG A 476 -13.68 -22.61 2.32
N VAL A 477 -14.26 -21.73 1.53
CA VAL A 477 -15.72 -21.56 1.45
C VAL A 477 -16.39 -22.80 0.85
N GLU A 478 -15.82 -23.38 -0.21
CA GLU A 478 -16.32 -24.62 -0.81
C GLU A 478 -16.23 -25.80 0.17
N ALA A 479 -15.18 -25.86 1.00
CA ALA A 479 -15.07 -26.84 2.07
C ALA A 479 -16.16 -26.66 3.13
N LEU A 480 -16.50 -25.42 3.48
CA LEU A 480 -17.59 -25.14 4.40
C LEU A 480 -18.94 -25.51 3.76
N GLU A 481 -19.21 -25.10 2.53
CA GLU A 481 -20.45 -25.41 1.78
C GLU A 481 -20.71 -26.93 1.71
N ARG A 482 -19.68 -27.74 1.49
CA ARG A 482 -19.78 -29.21 1.53
C ARG A 482 -20.20 -29.78 2.89
N GLN A 483 -19.86 -29.12 3.99
CA GLN A 483 -20.27 -29.54 5.33
C GLN A 483 -21.73 -29.20 5.63
N ARG A 484 -22.18 -28.02 5.18
CA ARG A 484 -23.56 -27.56 5.32
C ARG A 484 -23.87 -26.61 4.16
N PRO A 485 -24.92 -26.91 3.35
CA PRO A 485 -25.33 -26.06 2.26
C PRO A 485 -25.54 -24.61 2.72
N LEU A 486 -25.06 -23.67 1.92
CA LEU A 486 -25.22 -22.24 2.18
C LEU A 486 -26.65 -21.81 1.82
N VAL A 487 -27.22 -20.93 2.63
CA VAL A 487 -28.56 -20.37 2.44
C VAL A 487 -28.59 -19.52 1.19
N ARG A 488 -29.60 -19.69 0.33
CA ARG A 488 -29.82 -18.77 -0.80
C ARG A 488 -30.60 -17.55 -0.36
N SER A 489 -30.15 -16.37 -0.77
CA SER A 489 -30.87 -15.13 -0.49
C SER A 489 -32.21 -15.07 -1.23
N ALA A 490 -33.21 -14.45 -0.60
CA ALA A 490 -34.53 -14.26 -1.19
C ALA A 490 -34.47 -13.29 -2.38
N PRO A 491 -35.26 -13.50 -3.43
CA PRO A 491 -35.32 -12.56 -4.55
C PRO A 491 -35.85 -11.20 -4.10
N ALA A 492 -35.23 -10.11 -4.58
CA ALA A 492 -35.62 -8.74 -4.30
C ALA A 492 -35.33 -7.85 -5.52
N TYR A 493 -36.12 -6.78 -5.70
CA TYR A 493 -35.92 -5.80 -6.79
C TYR A 493 -34.55 -5.11 -6.69
N GLN A 494 -34.23 -4.61 -5.49
CA GLN A 494 -32.95 -4.02 -5.14
C GLN A 494 -32.66 -4.28 -3.66
N ARG A 495 -31.39 -4.29 -3.27
CA ARG A 495 -30.95 -4.39 -1.87
C ARG A 495 -29.94 -3.30 -1.52
N GLU A 496 -29.97 -2.85 -0.27
CA GLU A 496 -28.99 -1.92 0.31
C GLU A 496 -27.64 -2.61 0.59
N CYS A 497 -26.61 -1.85 1.03
CA CYS A 497 -25.29 -2.42 1.34
C CYS A 497 -25.30 -3.45 2.47
N ASP A 498 -26.30 -3.38 3.36
CA ASP A 498 -26.47 -4.32 4.46
C ASP A 498 -27.35 -5.52 4.08
N GLY A 499 -27.69 -5.63 2.80
CA GLY A 499 -28.53 -6.67 2.23
C GLY A 499 -30.03 -6.47 2.46
N ARG A 500 -30.52 -5.37 3.04
CA ARG A 500 -31.98 -5.18 3.21
C ARG A 500 -32.69 -4.97 1.86
N PRO A 501 -33.84 -5.62 1.61
CA PRO A 501 -34.60 -5.42 0.38
C PRO A 501 -35.23 -4.02 0.35
N VAL A 502 -35.12 -3.35 -0.80
CA VAL A 502 -35.75 -2.07 -1.08
C VAL A 502 -37.11 -2.34 -1.74
N ALA A 503 -38.15 -1.64 -1.30
CA ALA A 503 -39.47 -1.75 -1.90
C ALA A 503 -39.44 -1.29 -3.37
N PRO A 504 -40.13 -1.99 -4.29
CA PRO A 504 -40.21 -1.54 -5.68
C PRO A 504 -40.92 -0.18 -5.74
N PRO A 505 -40.55 0.70 -6.70
CA PRO A 505 -41.28 1.94 -6.91
C PRO A 505 -42.76 1.63 -7.22
N PRO A 506 -43.71 2.46 -6.76
CA PRO A 506 -45.11 2.29 -7.12
C PRO A 506 -45.25 2.32 -8.65
N PRO A 507 -46.15 1.51 -9.24
CA PRO A 507 -46.35 1.50 -10.67
C PRO A 507 -46.67 2.92 -11.14
N GLU A 508 -45.93 3.42 -12.14
CA GLU A 508 -46.28 4.67 -12.80
C GLU A 508 -47.70 4.55 -13.32
N LEU A 509 -48.60 5.42 -12.85
CA LEU A 509 -49.90 5.60 -13.46
C LEU A 509 -49.65 6.09 -14.88
N THR A 510 -49.60 5.19 -15.85
CA THR A 510 -49.76 5.56 -17.25
C THR A 510 -51.01 6.42 -17.32
N PRO A 511 -50.93 7.70 -17.72
CA PRO A 511 -52.14 8.48 -17.94
C PRO A 511 -52.96 7.69 -18.94
N SER A 512 -54.17 7.30 -18.54
CA SER A 512 -55.14 6.73 -19.45
C SER A 512 -55.24 7.70 -20.62
N ILE A 513 -54.73 7.29 -21.79
CA ILE A 513 -54.97 8.02 -23.02
C ILE A 513 -56.48 7.87 -23.25
N THR A 514 -57.23 8.85 -22.76
CA THR A 514 -58.62 9.02 -23.13
C THR A 514 -58.60 9.35 -24.61
N TYR A 515 -58.90 8.35 -25.45
CA TYR A 515 -59.28 8.65 -26.82
C TYR A 515 -60.48 9.60 -26.72
N GLY A 516 -60.29 10.87 -27.11
CA GLY A 516 -61.40 11.77 -27.35
C GLY A 516 -62.36 11.13 -28.37
N PRO A 517 -63.66 11.41 -28.31
CA PRO A 517 -64.61 10.88 -29.27
C PRO A 517 -64.10 11.18 -30.69
N ALA A 518 -64.11 10.16 -31.56
CA ALA A 518 -63.67 10.30 -32.94
C ALA A 518 -64.44 11.45 -33.60
N GLU A 519 -63.70 12.42 -34.14
CA GLU A 519 -64.26 13.50 -34.94
C GLU A 519 -64.97 12.86 -36.16
N PRO A 520 -66.24 13.17 -36.42
CA PRO A 520 -66.93 12.61 -37.57
C PRO A 520 -66.24 13.08 -38.86
N LEU A 521 -65.85 12.11 -39.68
CA LEU A 521 -65.30 12.34 -41.02
C LEU A 521 -66.29 13.17 -41.85
N THR A 522 -65.92 14.40 -42.17
CA THR A 522 -66.61 15.22 -43.16
C THR A 522 -66.48 14.56 -44.54
N PRO A 523 -67.57 14.40 -45.31
CA PRO A 523 -67.48 13.90 -46.67
C PRO A 523 -66.73 14.92 -47.54
N ALA A 524 -65.75 14.45 -48.31
CA ALA A 524 -65.06 15.27 -49.30
C ALA A 524 -66.06 15.71 -50.40
N GLU A 525 -66.08 17.00 -50.70
CA GLU A 525 -66.79 17.55 -51.87
C GLU A 525 -66.22 16.96 -53.17
N PRO A 526 -67.06 16.60 -54.15
CA PRO A 526 -66.60 16.22 -55.46
C PRO A 526 -66.14 17.46 -56.24
N VAL A 527 -64.94 17.36 -56.82
CA VAL A 527 -64.36 18.34 -57.75
C VAL A 527 -65.19 18.33 -59.05
N PRO A 528 -65.68 19.47 -59.56
CA PRO A 528 -66.31 19.54 -60.87
C PRO A 528 -65.26 19.64 -61.99
N ASP A 529 -65.52 18.92 -63.08
CA ASP A 529 -64.71 18.81 -64.31
C ASP A 529 -64.54 20.13 -65.08
#